data_AF-D1AXW3-F1
#
_entry.id   AF-D1AXW3-F1
#
_cell.length_a   1.000
_cell.length_b   1.000
_cell.length_c   1.000
_cell.angle_alpha   90.00
_cell.angle_beta   90.00
_cell.angle_gamma   90.00
#
_symmetry.space_group_name_H-M   'P 1'
#
loop_
_entity.id
_entity.type
_entity.pdbx_description
1 polymer ?
#
loop_
_entity_poly.entity_id
_entity_poly.type
_entity_poly.pdbx_seq_one_letter_code
_entity_poly.pdbx_strand_id
1 'polypeptide(L)'
;MAITKIHPIKSTLNLAIDYITNAEKTDEKILISTNKCHTASAYTQFLRRREENNIRGSVLARHLIQSFLPGEATPEMAHKIGLELCKKILKDEYEFILSTHIDKGHIHNHIICASIRYEVNPF
;
A
#
# COMPACT_ATOMS: atom_id res chain seq x y z
N MET A 1 -6.70 -11.58 -16.26
CA MET A 1 -5.28 -11.60 -15.82
C MET A 1 -4.94 -10.22 -15.31
N ALA A 2 -4.46 -10.09 -14.08
CA ALA A 2 -4.21 -8.77 -13.49
C ALA A 2 -2.96 -8.10 -14.07
N ILE A 3 -3.03 -6.80 -14.34
CA ILE A 3 -1.88 -5.99 -14.78
C ILE A 3 -1.30 -5.28 -13.55
N THR A 4 0.01 -5.42 -13.34
CA THR A 4 0.71 -4.77 -12.23
C THR A 4 1.65 -3.67 -12.70
N LYS A 5 1.58 -2.49 -12.08
CA LYS A 5 2.53 -1.38 -12.27
C LYS A 5 3.16 -1.02 -10.93
N ILE A 6 4.43 -0.61 -10.94
CA ILE A 6 5.12 -0.14 -9.74
C ILE A 6 5.89 1.14 -10.04
N HIS A 7 5.80 2.13 -9.16
CA HIS A 7 6.61 3.34 -9.26
C HIS A 7 7.07 3.83 -7.88
N PRO A 8 8.24 4.49 -7.79
CA PRO A 8 8.72 5.05 -6.54
C PRO A 8 7.93 6.32 -6.16
N ILE A 9 7.80 6.56 -4.87
CA ILE A 9 7.36 7.84 -4.30
C ILE A 9 8.56 8.52 -3.68
N LYS A 10 8.86 9.76 -4.10
CA LYS A 10 10.06 10.50 -3.65
C LYS A 10 9.76 11.72 -2.77
N SER A 11 8.56 12.29 -2.86
CA SER A 11 8.21 13.53 -2.15
C SER A 11 6.75 13.58 -1.68
N THR A 12 5.83 12.96 -2.43
CA THR A 12 4.37 13.08 -2.20
C THR A 12 3.77 11.91 -1.42
N LEU A 13 4.49 11.34 -0.46
CA LEU A 13 4.04 10.15 0.27
C LEU A 13 2.71 10.37 1.01
N ASN A 14 2.57 11.49 1.73
CA ASN A 14 1.33 11.78 2.45
C ASN A 14 0.13 11.88 1.49
N LEU A 15 0.28 12.64 0.41
CA LEU A 15 -0.77 12.79 -0.62
C LEU A 15 -1.12 11.46 -1.28
N ALA A 16 -0.14 10.58 -1.49
CA ALA A 16 -0.38 9.25 -2.06
C ALA A 16 -1.16 8.36 -1.08
N ILE A 17 -0.82 8.40 0.22
CA ILE A 17 -1.56 7.67 1.27
C ILE A 17 -3.01 8.18 1.33
N ASP A 18 -3.20 9.50 1.47
CA ASP A 18 -4.52 10.13 1.52
C ASP A 18 -5.37 9.76 0.30
N TYR A 19 -4.76 9.74 -0.90
CA TYR A 19 -5.44 9.35 -2.13
C TYR A 19 -5.93 7.91 -2.11
N ILE A 20 -5.08 6.96 -1.68
CA ILE A 20 -5.45 5.54 -1.71
C ILE A 20 -6.43 5.18 -0.60
N THR A 21 -6.40 5.88 0.54
CA THR A 21 -7.31 5.64 1.67
C THR A 21 -8.60 6.47 1.63
N ASN A 22 -8.85 7.20 0.54
CA ASN A 22 -10.05 8.02 0.42
C ASN A 22 -11.32 7.14 0.49
N ALA A 23 -12.22 7.48 1.43
CA ALA A 23 -13.47 6.78 1.71
C ALA A 23 -14.40 6.71 0.49
N GLU A 24 -14.46 7.78 -0.30
CA GLU A 24 -15.34 7.89 -1.46
C GLU A 24 -15.00 6.89 -2.57
N LYS A 25 -13.78 6.32 -2.53
CA LYS A 25 -13.28 5.38 -3.53
C LYS A 25 -13.28 3.92 -3.07
N THR A 26 -13.57 3.67 -1.79
CA THR A 26 -13.26 2.41 -1.10
C THR A 26 -14.47 1.68 -0.53
N ASP A 27 -15.68 1.95 -1.04
CA ASP A 27 -16.93 1.37 -0.53
C ASP A 27 -17.02 1.51 1.00
N GLU A 28 -17.05 2.77 1.46
CA GLU A 28 -17.11 3.13 2.89
C GLU A 28 -15.92 2.64 3.76
N LYS A 29 -14.73 2.47 3.16
CA LYS A 29 -13.45 2.08 3.81
C LYS A 29 -13.34 0.61 4.24
N ILE A 30 -14.25 -0.27 3.83
CA ILE A 30 -14.19 -1.70 4.20
C ILE A 30 -12.97 -2.39 3.56
N LEU A 31 -12.52 -1.91 2.40
CA LEU A 31 -11.44 -2.53 1.61
C LEU A 31 -10.08 -1.85 1.80
N ILE A 32 -9.75 -1.50 3.04
CA ILE A 32 -8.42 -0.99 3.41
C ILE A 32 -7.78 -1.92 4.44
N SER A 33 -6.59 -2.42 4.11
CA SER A 33 -5.77 -3.24 5.00
C SER A 33 -4.40 -2.60 5.20
N THR A 34 -3.82 -2.81 6.39
CA THR A 34 -2.48 -2.31 6.72
C THR A 34 -1.63 -3.42 7.31
N ASN A 35 -0.32 -3.27 7.22
CA ASN A 35 0.64 -4.09 7.94
C ASN A 35 1.64 -3.22 8.66
N LYS A 36 1.82 -3.47 9.96
CA LYS A 36 2.82 -2.83 10.83
C LYS A 36 2.81 -1.29 10.83
N CYS A 37 1.69 -0.71 10.39
CA CYS A 37 1.43 0.72 10.39
C CYS A 37 -0.09 0.95 10.52
N HIS A 38 -0.50 2.20 10.69
CA HIS A 38 -1.90 2.60 10.69
C HIS A 38 -2.12 3.67 9.62
N THR A 39 -3.26 3.64 8.94
CA THR A 39 -3.57 4.59 7.84
C THR A 39 -3.34 6.04 8.25
N ALA A 40 -3.81 6.44 9.42
CA ALA A 40 -3.70 7.81 9.94
C ALA A 40 -2.27 8.27 10.27
N SER A 41 -1.33 7.34 10.47
CA SER A 41 0.04 7.66 10.88
C SER A 41 1.12 7.02 10.00
N ALA A 42 0.74 6.36 8.90
CA ALA A 42 1.65 5.61 8.05
C ALA A 42 2.74 6.51 7.43
N TYR A 43 2.40 7.75 7.05
CA TYR A 43 3.39 8.72 6.59
C TYR A 43 4.51 8.94 7.61
N THR A 44 4.13 9.27 8.85
CA THR A 44 5.08 9.52 9.94
C THR A 44 5.84 8.26 10.32
N GLN A 45 5.18 7.10 10.37
CA GLN A 45 5.82 5.82 10.69
C GLN A 45 6.89 5.45 9.66
N PHE A 46 6.60 5.59 8.35
CA PHE A 46 7.55 5.29 7.30
C PHE A 46 8.78 6.21 7.36
N LEU A 47 8.56 7.51 7.59
CA LEU A 47 9.68 8.46 7.71
C LEU A 47 10.52 8.20 8.96
N ARG A 48 9.87 7.99 10.10
CA ARG A 48 10.55 7.67 11.36
C ARG A 48 11.39 6.40 11.22
N ARG A 49 10.85 5.33 10.61
CA ARG A 49 11.60 4.09 10.43
C ARG A 49 12.86 4.30 9.60
N ARG A 50 12.79 5.16 8.58
CA ARG A 50 13.94 5.51 7.74
C ARG A 50 14.99 6.30 8.49
N GLU A 51 14.58 7.21 9.37
CA GLU A 51 15.46 7.95 10.25
C GLU A 51 16.17 7.03 11.24
N GLU A 52 15.42 6.16 11.93
CA GLU A 52 15.95 5.16 12.88
C GLU A 52 16.99 4.23 12.23
N ASN A 53 16.81 3.91 10.94
CA ASN A 53 17.73 3.06 10.16
C ASN A 53 18.79 3.85 9.37
N ASN A 54 18.93 5.15 9.58
CA ASN A 54 19.91 6.03 8.90
C ASN A 54 19.83 5.97 7.35
N ILE A 55 18.63 5.82 6.80
CA ILE A 55 18.41 5.62 5.36
C ILE A 55 18.37 6.96 4.61
N ARG A 56 19.39 7.20 3.77
CA ARG A 56 19.57 8.46 3.02
C ARG A 56 19.05 8.45 1.57
N GLY A 57 18.44 7.36 1.10
CA GLY A 57 17.95 7.24 -0.27
C GLY A 57 16.74 8.16 -0.57
N SER A 58 16.55 8.61 -1.81
CA SER A 58 15.44 9.53 -2.16
C SER A 58 14.06 8.88 -2.32
N VAL A 59 13.98 7.55 -2.32
CA VAL A 59 12.71 6.81 -2.45
C VAL A 59 12.12 6.60 -1.06
N LEU A 60 11.01 7.27 -0.75
CA LEU A 60 10.32 7.17 0.53
C LEU A 60 9.52 5.87 0.63
N ALA A 61 8.79 5.52 -0.43
CA ALA A 61 7.95 4.33 -0.53
C ALA A 61 7.84 3.87 -1.99
N ARG A 62 7.23 2.71 -2.22
CA ARG A 62 6.84 2.25 -3.55
C ARG A 62 5.33 2.10 -3.63
N HIS A 63 4.75 2.58 -4.73
CA HIS A 63 3.34 2.44 -5.03
C HIS A 63 3.17 1.36 -6.10
N LEU A 64 2.49 0.29 -5.75
CA LEU A 64 2.08 -0.77 -6.66
C LEU A 64 0.59 -0.63 -6.95
N ILE A 65 0.23 -0.75 -8.22
CA ILE A 65 -1.14 -0.77 -8.72
C ILE A 65 -1.38 -2.13 -9.35
N GLN A 66 -2.42 -2.85 -8.93
CA GLN A 66 -2.84 -4.12 -9.49
C GLN A 66 -4.27 -3.98 -10.03
N SER A 67 -4.42 -3.94 -11.35
CA SER A 67 -5.70 -3.73 -12.02
C SER A 67 -6.27 -5.04 -12.56
N PHE A 68 -7.60 -5.18 -12.45
CA PHE A 68 -8.36 -6.33 -12.95
C PHE A 68 -9.25 -5.89 -14.10
N LEU A 69 -9.44 -6.74 -15.12
CA LEU A 69 -10.39 -6.41 -16.20
C LEU A 69 -11.83 -6.40 -15.64
N PRO A 70 -12.74 -5.61 -16.23
CA PRO A 70 -14.15 -5.61 -15.83
C PRO A 70 -14.73 -7.03 -15.82
N GLY A 71 -15.35 -7.42 -14.71
CA GLY A 71 -15.95 -8.75 -14.52
C GLY A 71 -14.98 -9.87 -14.11
N GLU A 72 -13.66 -9.64 -14.05
CA GLU A 72 -12.71 -10.68 -13.65
C GLU A 72 -12.60 -10.89 -12.14
N ALA A 73 -12.99 -9.90 -11.35
CA ALA A 73 -12.93 -9.97 -9.90
C ALA A 73 -14.07 -9.20 -9.24
N THR A 74 -14.45 -9.64 -8.03
CA THR A 74 -15.20 -8.78 -7.09
C THR A 74 -14.21 -7.93 -6.29
N PRO A 75 -14.66 -6.84 -5.65
CA PRO A 75 -13.78 -6.01 -4.82
C PRO A 75 -13.08 -6.80 -3.70
N GLU A 76 -13.78 -7.74 -3.05
CA GLU A 76 -13.26 -8.58 -1.97
C GLU A 76 -12.24 -9.58 -2.51
N MET A 77 -12.50 -10.17 -3.68
CA MET A 77 -11.56 -11.09 -4.32
C MET A 77 -10.30 -10.35 -4.74
N ALA A 78 -10.43 -9.16 -5.34
CA ALA A 78 -9.30 -8.30 -5.67
C ALA A 78 -8.50 -7.97 -4.41
N HIS A 79 -9.16 -7.54 -3.32
CA HIS A 79 -8.49 -7.22 -2.06
C HIS A 79 -7.72 -8.41 -1.49
N LYS A 80 -8.35 -9.60 -1.46
CA LYS A 80 -7.71 -10.84 -1.02
C LYS A 80 -6.48 -11.18 -1.87
N ILE A 81 -6.58 -11.05 -3.20
CA ILE A 81 -5.44 -11.25 -4.11
C ILE A 81 -4.31 -10.26 -3.80
N GLY A 82 -4.64 -8.99 -3.51
CA GLY A 82 -3.68 -7.98 -3.10
C GLY A 82 -2.98 -8.32 -1.78
N LEU A 83 -3.72 -8.82 -0.79
CA LEU A 83 -3.16 -9.28 0.48
C LEU A 83 -2.22 -10.47 0.31
N GLU A 84 -2.62 -11.48 -0.48
CA GLU A 84 -1.76 -12.64 -0.74
C GLU A 84 -0.50 -12.25 -1.51
N LEU A 85 -0.59 -11.30 -2.44
CA LEU A 85 0.57 -10.70 -3.10
C LEU A 85 1.52 -10.05 -2.08
N CYS A 86 0.99 -9.21 -1.19
CA CYS A 86 1.77 -8.57 -0.13
C CYS A 86 2.43 -9.62 0.77
N LYS A 87 1.71 -10.64 1.24
CA LYS A 87 2.27 -11.71 2.08
C LYS A 87 3.41 -12.45 1.36
N LYS A 88 3.22 -12.80 0.09
CA LYS A 88 4.21 -13.56 -0.68
C LYS A 88 5.48 -12.76 -0.97
N ILE A 89 5.36 -11.47 -1.28
CA ILE A 89 6.49 -10.62 -1.68
C ILE A 89 7.15 -9.96 -0.48
N LEU A 90 6.36 -9.38 0.43
CA LEU A 90 6.83 -8.60 1.56
C LEU A 90 7.10 -9.46 2.80
N LYS A 91 6.58 -10.69 2.87
CA LYS A 91 6.85 -11.67 3.92
C LYS A 91 6.64 -11.15 5.35
N ASP A 92 5.68 -10.23 5.52
CA ASP A 92 5.47 -9.48 6.77
C ASP A 92 6.68 -8.60 7.20
N GLU A 93 7.76 -8.53 6.44
CA GLU A 93 8.96 -7.76 6.78
C GLU A 93 8.83 -6.27 6.46
N TYR A 94 7.73 -5.79 5.87
CA TYR A 94 7.58 -4.41 5.44
C TYR A 94 6.25 -3.81 5.90
N GLU A 95 6.27 -2.53 6.20
CA GLU A 95 5.06 -1.75 6.43
C GLU A 95 4.35 -1.48 5.09
N PHE A 96 3.04 -1.68 5.03
CA PHE A 96 2.27 -1.34 3.84
C PHE A 96 0.83 -0.93 4.14
N ILE A 97 0.24 -0.21 3.20
CA ILE A 97 -1.20 0.07 3.11
C ILE A 97 -1.69 -0.48 1.78
N LEU A 98 -2.74 -1.29 1.83
CA LEU A 98 -3.47 -1.80 0.67
C LEU A 98 -4.87 -1.20 0.69
N SER A 99 -5.31 -0.61 -0.43
CA SER A 99 -6.72 -0.32 -0.65
C SER A 99 -7.20 -0.85 -1.99
N THR A 100 -8.49 -1.14 -2.07
CA THR A 100 -9.16 -1.52 -3.32
C THR A 100 -10.10 -0.41 -3.76
N HIS A 101 -9.92 0.08 -4.98
CA HIS A 101 -10.73 1.13 -5.60
C HIS A 101 -11.72 0.53 -6.60
N ILE A 102 -12.95 1.05 -6.58
CA ILE A 102 -14.07 0.62 -7.44
C ILE A 102 -14.64 1.76 -8.30
N ASP A 103 -14.03 2.95 -8.24
CA ASP A 103 -14.55 4.22 -8.74
C ASP A 103 -14.37 4.46 -10.26
N LYS A 104 -13.52 3.69 -10.94
CA LYS A 104 -13.12 3.95 -12.36
C LYS A 104 -13.67 2.95 -13.38
N GLY A 105 -14.81 2.32 -13.08
CA GLY A 105 -15.43 1.31 -13.96
C GLY A 105 -14.64 0.01 -14.06
N HIS A 106 -13.56 -0.14 -13.28
CA HIS A 106 -12.80 -1.37 -13.10
C HIS A 106 -12.14 -1.39 -11.73
N ILE A 107 -11.97 -2.60 -11.19
CA ILE A 107 -11.41 -2.81 -9.86
C ILE A 107 -9.89 -2.77 -9.94
N HIS A 108 -9.28 -2.08 -8.99
CA HIS A 108 -7.83 -2.04 -8.86
C HIS A 108 -7.39 -1.87 -7.42
N ASN A 109 -6.32 -2.56 -7.05
CA ASN A 109 -5.66 -2.40 -5.78
C ASN A 109 -4.56 -1.34 -5.88
N HIS A 110 -4.44 -0.53 -4.84
CA HIS A 110 -3.31 0.33 -4.58
C HIS A 110 -2.57 -0.18 -3.34
N ILE A 111 -1.28 -0.43 -3.47
CA ILE A 111 -0.40 -0.85 -2.38
C ILE A 111 0.72 0.18 -2.24
N ILE A 112 0.78 0.89 -1.11
CA ILE A 112 1.93 1.71 -0.76
C ILE A 112 2.75 0.96 0.29
N CYS A 113 3.98 0.63 -0.07
CA CYS A 113 4.91 -0.14 0.76
C CYS A 113 6.11 0.71 1.15
N ALA A 114 6.55 0.61 2.41
CA ALA A 114 7.78 1.22 2.88
C ALA A 114 8.97 0.76 2.05
N SER A 115 9.96 1.63 1.92
CA SER A 115 11.20 1.36 1.16
C SER A 115 12.21 0.50 1.92
N ILE A 116 11.94 0.21 3.19
CA ILE A 116 12.82 -0.50 4.11
C ILE A 116 12.06 -1.53 4.93
N ARG A 117 12.80 -2.51 5.46
CA ARG A 117 12.24 -3.54 6.31
C ARG A 117 11.82 -2.96 7.66
N TYR A 118 10.75 -3.52 8.21
CA TYR A 118 10.34 -3.33 9.57
C TYR A 118 11.29 -4.13 10.47
N GLU A 119 12.27 -3.44 11.02
CA GLU A 119 13.08 -3.94 12.13
C GLU A 119 12.50 -3.38 13.44
N VAL A 120 12.28 -4.25 14.42
CA VAL A 120 12.05 -3.83 15.81
C VAL A 120 13.42 -3.85 16.45
N ASN A 121 13.92 -2.69 16.90
CA ASN A 121 15.14 -2.67 17.68
C ASN A 121 14.83 -3.36 19.02
N PRO A 122 15.46 -4.51 19.35
CA PRO A 122 15.07 -5.31 20.52
C PRO A 122 15.67 -4.76 21.84
N PHE A 123 16.06 -3.49 21.87
CA PHE A 123 16.73 -2.84 23.00
C PHE A 123 15.92 -1.65 23.51
#